data_AF-A0AAP0J7Q1-F1
#
_entry.id   AF-A0AAP0J7Q1-F1
#
_cell.length_a   1.000
_cell.length_b   1.000
_cell.length_c   1.000
_cell.angle_alpha   90.00
_cell.angle_beta   90.00
_cell.angle_gamma   90.00
#
_symmetry.space_group_name_H-M   'P 1'
#
loop_
_entity.id
_entity.type
_entity.pdbx_description
1 polymer ?
#
loop_
_entity_poly.entity_id
_entity_poly.type
_entity_poly.pdbx_seq_one_letter_code
_entity_poly.pdbx_strand_id
1 'polypeptide(L)'
;MGKYKALPRLRTYGPALFAFCENLEAEKAYIVEEHMAEMKVGLEEAEVAALLRVSVETGRVDKVYAYLLKLRNCVGCVSEGTVKVLEDWFWSELAAAAGSGALDWDRIRGAVASNGGGWHGKGWLGKGKWVVDRTKIGSEGSCNSCGERLACVDNLILTMRRLKPRLSVQKWLEKHADYEAAVDGANVGLYQQNFADGGFSISQLNVVVKELRQRCHGKWPLVVLYKKRYWSLMEDPSNRELLEEWTKQDSWYWIYAAVKLKCLLVSNDEMQDHIFELLCIKFFLKWKEARSDTKYVLLGFAKS
;
A
#
# COMPACT_ATOMS: atom_id res chain seq x y z
N MET A 1 4.49 32.89 22.93
CA MET A 1 4.59 31.45 23.26
C MET A 1 4.57 30.67 21.96
N GLY A 2 5.55 29.87 21.52
CA GLY A 2 6.87 29.50 21.98
C GLY A 2 7.49 28.69 20.82
N LYS A 3 8.74 28.99 20.47
CA LYS A 3 9.57 28.28 19.48
C LYS A 3 9.67 26.80 19.88
N TYR A 4 9.80 25.88 18.91
CA TYR A 4 9.65 24.40 18.98
C TYR A 4 8.21 23.87 18.75
N LYS A 5 7.77 23.82 17.48
CA LYS A 5 6.63 22.97 17.08
C LYS A 5 7.09 21.52 17.05
N ALA A 6 7.09 20.85 18.20
CA ALA A 6 7.22 19.39 18.24
C ALA A 6 5.96 18.80 17.59
N LEU A 7 6.13 17.96 16.57
CA LEU A 7 5.02 17.20 16.01
C LEU A 7 4.56 16.17 17.05
N PRO A 8 3.27 16.16 17.42
CA PRO A 8 2.74 15.20 18.38
C PRO A 8 2.86 13.77 17.80
N ARG A 9 3.05 12.80 18.68
CA ARG A 9 3.13 11.38 18.31
C ARG A 9 1.83 10.68 18.69
N LEU A 10 1.58 9.49 18.15
CA LEU A 10 0.39 8.69 18.48
C LEU A 10 0.16 8.55 19.99
N ARG A 11 1.22 8.20 20.73
CA ARG A 11 1.19 8.09 22.20
C ARG A 11 0.78 9.36 22.95
N THR A 12 0.87 10.54 22.32
CA THR A 12 0.42 11.80 22.90
C THR A 12 -1.10 11.91 22.87
N TYR A 13 -1.74 11.32 21.85
CA TYR A 13 -3.19 11.34 21.66
C TYR A 13 -3.90 10.18 22.36
N GLY A 14 -3.25 9.02 22.46
CA GLY A 14 -3.82 7.79 23.03
C GLY A 14 -4.63 8.02 24.31
N PRO A 15 -4.06 8.62 25.37
CA PRO A 15 -4.78 8.81 26.64
C PRO A 15 -6.09 9.60 26.49
N ALA A 16 -6.10 10.68 25.71
CA ALA A 16 -7.29 11.50 25.50
C ALA A 16 -8.34 10.74 24.65
N LEU A 17 -7.89 10.11 23.57
CA LEU A 17 -8.78 9.35 22.68
C LEU A 17 -9.46 8.21 23.44
N PHE A 18 -8.67 7.40 24.17
CA PHE A 18 -9.19 6.26 24.93
C PHE A 18 -10.14 6.72 26.03
N ALA A 19 -9.81 7.78 26.77
CA ALA A 19 -10.70 8.32 27.81
C ALA A 19 -12.04 8.79 27.23
N PHE A 20 -12.05 9.47 26.08
CA PHE A 20 -13.32 9.85 25.44
C PHE A 20 -14.11 8.64 24.93
N CYS A 21 -13.43 7.63 24.39
CA CYS A 21 -14.09 6.41 23.93
C CYS A 21 -14.66 5.58 25.10
N GLU A 22 -13.97 5.51 26.23
CA GLU A 22 -14.43 4.81 27.44
C GLU A 22 -15.63 5.50 28.10
N ASN A 23 -15.67 6.83 28.06
CA ASN A 23 -16.78 7.62 28.60
C ASN A 23 -17.94 7.81 27.60
N LEU A 24 -17.91 7.13 26.45
CA LEU A 24 -18.90 7.24 25.39
C LEU A 24 -19.09 8.65 24.81
N GLU A 25 -18.06 9.49 24.90
CA GLU A 25 -18.05 10.85 24.38
C GLU A 25 -17.61 10.86 22.90
N ALA A 26 -18.42 10.22 22.04
CA ALA A 26 -18.09 9.96 20.63
C ALA A 26 -17.62 11.22 19.87
N GLU A 27 -18.33 12.35 20.00
CA GLU A 27 -17.97 13.58 19.29
C GLU A 27 -16.58 14.10 19.69
N LYS A 28 -16.22 14.01 20.98
CA LYS A 28 -14.90 14.41 21.45
C LYS A 28 -13.82 13.47 20.92
N ALA A 29 -14.10 12.16 20.88
CA ALA A 29 -13.19 11.20 20.28
C ALA A 29 -12.96 11.48 18.77
N TYR A 30 -14.00 11.88 18.04
CA TYR A 30 -13.88 12.26 16.63
C TYR A 30 -13.07 13.54 16.43
N ILE A 31 -13.24 14.55 17.30
CA ILE A 31 -12.42 15.78 17.27
C ILE A 31 -10.94 15.44 17.49
N VAL A 32 -10.64 14.50 18.40
CA VAL A 32 -9.26 14.03 18.60
C VAL A 32 -8.72 13.37 17.33
N GLU A 33 -9.48 12.49 16.69
CA GLU A 33 -9.11 11.88 15.42
C GLU A 33 -8.86 12.91 14.30
N GLU A 34 -9.74 13.91 14.17
CA GLU A 34 -9.61 14.96 13.15
C GLU A 34 -8.30 15.73 13.34
N HIS A 35 -7.99 16.11 14.58
CA HIS A 35 -6.73 16.78 14.90
C HIS A 35 -5.51 15.85 14.68
N MET A 36 -5.62 14.54 14.92
CA MET A 36 -4.56 13.59 14.57
C MET A 36 -4.31 13.57 13.05
N ALA A 37 -5.38 13.57 12.24
CA ALA A 37 -5.29 13.59 10.79
C ALA A 37 -4.64 14.89 10.26
N GLU A 38 -5.00 16.05 10.82
CA GLU A 38 -4.37 17.34 10.53
C GLU A 38 -2.86 17.32 10.82
N MET A 39 -2.48 16.71 11.93
CA MET A 39 -1.08 16.55 12.35
C MET A 39 -0.38 15.38 11.67
N LYS A 40 -1.04 14.69 10.73
CA LYS A 40 -0.54 13.53 9.97
C LYS A 40 -0.08 12.37 10.85
N VAL A 41 -0.73 12.20 12.00
CA VAL A 41 -0.53 11.06 12.89
C VAL A 41 -1.50 9.95 12.46
N GLY A 42 -0.94 8.82 12.03
CA GLY A 42 -1.73 7.64 11.66
C GLY A 42 -2.29 6.92 12.88
N LEU A 43 -3.47 6.33 12.73
CA LEU A 43 -4.08 5.46 13.73
C LEU A 43 -3.60 4.02 13.56
N GLU A 44 -3.33 3.34 14.66
CA GLU A 44 -3.10 1.90 14.68
C GLU A 44 -4.41 1.17 15.04
N GLU A 45 -4.36 -0.16 15.09
CA GLU A 45 -5.54 -0.99 15.35
C GLU A 45 -6.27 -0.60 16.64
N ALA A 46 -5.53 -0.34 17.71
CA ALA A 46 -6.09 -0.03 19.02
C ALA A 46 -6.95 1.23 19.00
N GLU A 47 -6.47 2.31 18.38
CA GLU A 47 -7.23 3.56 18.28
C GLU A 47 -8.44 3.41 17.35
N VAL A 48 -8.29 2.72 16.22
CA VAL A 48 -9.43 2.48 15.31
C VAL A 48 -10.48 1.59 15.98
N ALA A 49 -10.07 0.57 16.75
CA ALA A 49 -10.97 -0.31 17.48
C ALA A 49 -11.73 0.44 18.59
N ALA A 50 -11.08 1.35 19.31
CA ALA A 50 -11.73 2.18 20.31
C ALA A 50 -12.78 3.12 19.68
N LEU A 51 -12.42 3.76 18.56
CA LEU A 51 -13.32 4.61 17.78
C LEU A 51 -14.50 3.84 17.17
N LEU A 52 -14.24 2.61 16.69
CA LEU A 52 -15.28 1.70 16.23
C LEU A 52 -16.23 1.35 17.38
N ARG A 53 -15.69 0.95 18.54
CA ARG A 53 -16.49 0.57 19.71
C ARG A 53 -17.41 1.70 20.16
N VAL A 54 -16.88 2.91 20.35
CA VAL A 54 -17.71 4.06 20.76
C VAL A 54 -18.76 4.39 19.70
N SER A 55 -18.47 4.19 18.41
CA SER A 55 -19.45 4.38 17.33
C SER A 55 -20.59 3.35 17.39
N VAL A 56 -20.26 2.09 17.71
CA VAL A 56 -21.24 1.01 17.88
C VAL A 56 -22.13 1.32 19.09
N GLU A 57 -21.54 1.63 20.24
CA GLU A 57 -22.26 1.87 21.48
C GLU A 57 -23.14 3.13 21.43
N THR A 58 -22.71 4.17 20.69
CA THR A 58 -23.51 5.39 20.47
C THR A 58 -24.41 5.33 19.24
N GLY A 59 -24.48 4.19 18.55
CA GLY A 59 -25.38 3.96 17.42
C GLY A 59 -25.09 4.80 16.16
N ARG A 60 -23.83 5.20 15.96
CA ARG A 60 -23.39 6.02 14.82
C ARG A 60 -23.09 5.16 13.58
N VAL A 61 -24.14 4.70 12.91
CA VAL A 61 -24.09 3.77 11.76
C VAL A 61 -23.06 4.13 10.67
N ASP A 62 -23.02 5.40 10.25
CA ASP A 62 -22.08 5.86 9.21
C ASP A 62 -20.62 5.85 9.68
N LYS A 63 -20.40 6.17 10.96
CA LYS A 63 -19.08 6.14 11.58
C LYS A 63 -18.58 4.70 11.72
N VAL A 64 -19.45 3.76 12.09
CA VAL A 64 -19.11 2.33 12.10
C VAL A 64 -18.60 1.89 10.73
N TYR A 65 -19.34 2.19 9.65
CA TYR A 65 -18.89 1.86 8.29
C TYR A 65 -17.54 2.47 7.95
N ALA A 66 -17.33 3.75 8.29
CA ALA A 66 -16.08 4.45 8.06
C ALA A 66 -14.89 3.79 8.80
N TYR A 67 -15.09 3.36 10.05
CA TYR A 67 -14.04 2.68 10.82
C TYR A 67 -13.75 1.26 10.36
N LEU A 68 -14.74 0.52 9.82
CA LEU A 68 -14.49 -0.75 9.13
C LEU A 68 -13.55 -0.57 7.93
N LEU A 69 -13.77 0.49 7.14
CA LEU A 69 -12.88 0.81 6.02
C LEU A 69 -11.47 1.20 6.48
N LYS A 70 -11.34 1.85 7.64
CA LYS A 70 -10.05 2.18 8.25
C LYS A 70 -9.34 0.92 8.78
N LEU A 71 -10.03 0.04 9.50
CA LEU A 71 -9.47 -1.25 9.96
C LEU A 71 -8.90 -2.06 8.79
N ARG A 72 -9.65 -2.15 7.68
CA ARG A 72 -9.19 -2.79 6.43
C ARG A 72 -7.87 -2.21 5.90
N ASN A 73 -7.62 -0.92 6.12
CA ASN A 73 -6.39 -0.26 5.68
C ASN A 73 -5.24 -0.41 6.68
N CYS A 74 -5.55 -0.47 7.98
CA CYS A 74 -4.58 -0.47 9.08
C CYS A 74 -3.99 -1.87 9.33
N VAL A 75 -4.76 -2.95 9.16
CA VAL A 75 -4.31 -4.30 9.52
C VAL A 75 -4.73 -5.36 8.51
N GLY A 76 -3.87 -6.37 8.32
CA GLY A 76 -4.19 -7.55 7.49
C GLY A 76 -5.12 -8.55 8.21
N CYS A 77 -4.96 -8.67 9.53
CA CYS A 77 -5.83 -9.45 10.42
C CYS A 77 -6.09 -8.60 11.66
N VAL A 78 -7.31 -8.67 12.21
CA VAL A 78 -7.68 -7.98 13.45
C VAL A 78 -7.46 -8.88 14.67
N SER A 79 -7.25 -8.26 15.82
CA SER A 79 -7.17 -8.91 17.13
C SER A 79 -8.53 -9.44 17.59
N GLU A 80 -8.51 -10.42 18.49
CA GLU A 80 -9.73 -11.01 19.06
C GLU A 80 -10.61 -9.98 19.79
N GLY A 81 -10.00 -8.95 20.39
CA GLY A 81 -10.74 -7.85 21.02
C GLY A 81 -11.56 -7.06 20.01
N THR A 82 -10.98 -6.76 18.84
CA THR A 82 -11.67 -6.09 17.74
C THR A 82 -12.72 -6.99 17.10
N VAL A 83 -12.47 -8.30 16.97
CA VAL A 83 -13.47 -9.26 16.47
C VAL A 83 -14.75 -9.20 17.28
N LYS A 84 -14.67 -9.17 18.62
CA LYS A 84 -15.85 -9.06 19.48
C LYS A 84 -16.68 -7.81 19.19
N VAL A 85 -16.02 -6.65 19.06
CA VAL A 85 -16.71 -5.39 18.70
C VAL A 85 -17.43 -5.49 17.35
N LEU A 86 -16.84 -6.20 16.39
CA LEU A 86 -17.46 -6.44 15.07
C LEU A 86 -18.68 -7.35 15.19
N GLU A 87 -18.58 -8.44 15.93
CA GLU A 87 -19.68 -9.38 16.16
C GLU A 87 -20.85 -8.67 16.88
N ASP A 88 -20.56 -7.90 17.93
CA ASP A 88 -21.55 -7.13 18.67
C ASP A 88 -22.29 -6.14 17.77
N TRP A 89 -21.58 -5.47 16.86
CA TRP A 89 -22.22 -4.61 15.86
C TRP A 89 -23.16 -5.41 14.95
N PHE A 90 -22.69 -6.48 14.31
CA PHE A 90 -23.49 -7.19 13.31
C PHE A 90 -24.67 -7.97 13.93
N TRP A 91 -24.59 -8.36 15.21
CA TRP A 91 -25.72 -8.90 15.96
C TRP A 91 -26.74 -7.85 16.42
N SER A 92 -26.41 -6.56 16.33
CA SER A 92 -27.30 -5.49 16.77
C SER A 92 -28.47 -5.25 15.81
N GLU A 93 -29.59 -4.80 16.38
CA GLU A 93 -30.76 -4.37 15.59
C GLU A 93 -30.44 -3.11 14.73
N LEU A 94 -29.48 -2.28 15.16
CA LEU A 94 -29.04 -1.12 14.39
C LEU A 94 -28.36 -1.54 13.08
N ALA A 95 -27.51 -2.57 13.12
CA ALA A 95 -26.88 -3.11 11.91
C ALA A 95 -27.92 -3.71 10.95
N ALA A 96 -28.98 -4.34 11.48
CA ALA A 96 -30.07 -4.89 10.67
C ALA A 96 -30.86 -3.80 9.90
N ALA A 97 -30.89 -2.58 10.44
CA ALA A 97 -31.58 -1.43 9.86
C ALA A 97 -30.67 -0.51 9.00
N ALA A 98 -29.34 -0.70 9.04
CA ALA A 98 -28.36 0.23 8.48
C ALA A 98 -28.36 0.35 6.93
N GLY A 99 -28.91 -0.63 6.21
CA GLY A 99 -28.82 -0.71 4.76
C GLY A 99 -30.01 -0.14 3.99
N SER A 100 -29.75 0.23 2.74
CA SER A 100 -30.76 0.74 1.80
C SER A 100 -31.25 -0.35 0.83
N GLY A 101 -32.54 -0.33 0.49
CA GLY A 101 -33.17 -1.38 -0.32
C GLY A 101 -33.00 -1.23 -1.83
N ALA A 102 -32.70 -0.03 -2.32
CA ALA A 102 -32.47 0.23 -3.74
C ALA A 102 -30.96 0.10 -4.04
N LEU A 103 -30.57 -1.00 -4.68
CA LEU A 103 -29.18 -1.31 -4.99
C LEU A 103 -28.92 -1.08 -6.49
N ASP A 104 -28.04 -0.12 -6.78
CA ASP A 104 -27.44 0.05 -8.10
C ASP A 104 -26.22 -0.86 -8.21
N TRP A 105 -26.46 -2.08 -8.69
CA TRP A 105 -25.42 -3.10 -8.82
C TRP A 105 -24.31 -2.71 -9.79
N ASP A 106 -24.60 -1.90 -10.81
CA ASP A 106 -23.59 -1.43 -11.77
C ASP A 106 -22.63 -0.45 -11.11
N ARG A 107 -23.17 0.48 -10.31
CA ARG A 107 -22.35 1.39 -9.51
C ARG A 107 -21.50 0.64 -8.47
N ILE A 108 -22.03 -0.40 -7.84
CA ILE A 108 -21.27 -1.22 -6.88
C ILE A 108 -20.16 -2.00 -7.61
N ARG A 109 -20.46 -2.69 -8.71
CA ARG A 109 -19.47 -3.43 -9.51
C ARG A 109 -18.36 -2.52 -10.03
N GLY A 110 -18.72 -1.35 -10.57
CA GLY A 110 -17.74 -0.35 -11.00
C GLY A 110 -16.86 0.15 -9.85
N ALA A 111 -17.42 0.34 -8.65
CA ALA A 111 -16.65 0.71 -7.46
C ALA A 111 -15.68 -0.40 -7.04
N VAL A 112 -16.10 -1.67 -7.04
CA VAL A 112 -15.21 -2.81 -6.73
C VAL A 112 -14.05 -2.88 -7.72
N ALA A 113 -14.33 -2.79 -9.02
CA ALA A 113 -13.30 -2.85 -10.05
C ALA A 113 -12.30 -1.68 -9.93
N SER A 114 -12.79 -0.45 -9.81
CA SER A 114 -11.94 0.75 -9.67
C SER A 114 -11.11 0.78 -8.38
N ASN A 115 -11.54 0.02 -7.37
CA ASN A 115 -10.83 -0.12 -6.10
C ASN A 115 -9.77 -1.24 -6.09
N GLY A 116 -9.63 -1.98 -7.19
CA GLY A 116 -8.75 -3.15 -7.27
C GLY A 116 -9.32 -4.40 -6.62
N GLY A 117 -10.65 -4.52 -6.51
CA GLY A 117 -11.30 -5.70 -5.95
C GLY A 117 -11.40 -5.70 -4.43
N GLY A 118 -12.28 -6.57 -3.91
CA GLY A 118 -12.44 -6.85 -2.47
C GLY A 118 -13.24 -5.83 -1.65
N TRP A 119 -13.59 -4.66 -2.18
CA TRP A 119 -14.44 -3.68 -1.47
C TRP A 119 -15.01 -2.59 -2.40
N HIS A 120 -16.17 -2.03 -2.05
CA HIS A 120 -16.85 -0.98 -2.84
C HIS A 120 -16.88 0.41 -2.18
N GLY A 121 -16.96 0.49 -0.84
CA GLY A 121 -16.93 1.76 -0.12
C GLY A 121 -18.14 2.67 -0.37
N LYS A 122 -19.34 2.10 -0.61
CA LYS A 122 -20.58 2.84 -0.92
C LYS A 122 -21.64 2.79 0.19
N GLY A 123 -21.27 2.39 1.40
CA GLY A 123 -22.17 2.25 2.54
C GLY A 123 -22.73 0.84 2.70
N TRP A 124 -23.72 0.70 3.56
CA TRP A 124 -24.38 -0.56 3.87
C TRP A 124 -25.35 -0.99 2.75
N LEU A 125 -25.33 -2.28 2.42
CA LEU A 125 -26.17 -2.87 1.37
C LEU A 125 -27.16 -3.86 1.98
N GLY A 126 -28.37 -3.95 1.42
CA GLY A 126 -29.40 -4.88 1.85
C GLY A 126 -30.22 -4.40 3.04
N LYS A 127 -31.12 -5.26 3.54
CA LYS A 127 -31.96 -5.01 4.72
C LYS A 127 -32.17 -6.32 5.48
N GLY A 128 -32.39 -6.22 6.79
CA GLY A 128 -32.72 -7.36 7.64
C GLY A 128 -31.55 -7.81 8.50
N LYS A 129 -31.80 -8.83 9.32
CA LYS A 129 -30.80 -9.34 10.28
C LYS A 129 -29.60 -9.93 9.54
N TRP A 130 -28.42 -9.62 10.03
CA TRP A 130 -27.17 -10.22 9.54
C TRP A 130 -27.05 -11.66 10.05
N VAL A 131 -26.52 -12.53 9.19
CA VAL A 131 -26.05 -13.86 9.59
C VAL A 131 -24.56 -13.73 9.87
N VAL A 132 -24.15 -14.07 11.10
CA VAL A 132 -22.77 -13.88 11.58
C VAL A 132 -22.26 -15.21 12.10
N ASP A 133 -21.22 -15.73 11.46
CA ASP A 133 -20.58 -17.00 11.81
C ASP A 133 -19.06 -16.85 11.90
N ARG A 134 -18.45 -17.53 12.86
CA ARG A 134 -17.01 -17.79 12.85
C ARG A 134 -16.72 -19.02 12.02
N THR A 135 -15.89 -18.86 10.99
CA THR A 135 -15.62 -19.94 10.03
C THR A 135 -14.17 -19.92 9.56
N LYS A 136 -13.80 -20.94 8.78
CA LYS A 136 -12.49 -21.07 8.14
C LYS A 136 -12.63 -20.85 6.64
N ILE A 137 -11.53 -20.48 6.01
CA ILE A 137 -11.43 -20.35 4.55
C ILE A 137 -10.79 -21.64 4.02
N GLY A 138 -11.42 -22.25 3.02
CA GLY A 138 -10.91 -23.39 2.27
C GLY A 138 -9.65 -23.03 1.47
N SER A 139 -8.91 -24.04 1.03
CA SER A 139 -7.65 -23.90 0.29
C SER A 139 -7.74 -23.04 -0.98
N GLU A 140 -8.90 -23.03 -1.59
CA GLU A 140 -9.25 -22.35 -2.84
C GLU A 140 -9.74 -20.89 -2.63
N GLY A 141 -9.79 -20.45 -1.37
CA GLY A 141 -10.24 -19.12 -0.97
C GLY A 141 -11.74 -19.01 -0.70
N SER A 142 -12.46 -20.14 -0.61
CA SER A 142 -13.90 -20.16 -0.35
C SER A 142 -14.22 -20.17 1.14
N CYS A 143 -15.26 -19.46 1.54
CA CYS A 143 -15.75 -19.42 2.91
C CYS A 143 -16.56 -20.68 3.23
N ASN A 144 -16.21 -21.39 4.31
CA ASN A 144 -16.92 -22.63 4.68
C ASN A 144 -18.34 -22.42 5.23
N SER A 145 -18.73 -21.19 5.61
CA SER A 145 -20.10 -20.89 6.05
C SER A 145 -21.01 -20.55 4.86
N CYS A 146 -20.65 -19.54 4.06
CA CYS A 146 -21.52 -19.05 2.99
C CYS A 146 -21.19 -19.60 1.59
N GLY A 147 -20.10 -20.33 1.42
CA GLY A 147 -19.64 -20.85 0.12
C GLY A 147 -19.06 -19.79 -0.83
N GLU A 148 -19.16 -18.51 -0.49
CA GLU A 148 -18.63 -17.41 -1.30
C GLU A 148 -17.10 -17.40 -1.33
N ARG A 149 -16.54 -16.98 -2.46
CA ARG A 149 -15.10 -16.92 -2.67
C ARG A 149 -14.54 -15.53 -2.35
N LEU A 150 -13.48 -15.48 -1.54
CA LEU A 150 -12.76 -14.24 -1.29
C LEU A 150 -12.20 -13.67 -2.61
N ALA A 151 -12.38 -12.37 -2.80
CA ALA A 151 -11.85 -11.68 -3.98
C ALA A 151 -10.31 -11.66 -3.96
N CYS A 152 -9.70 -11.92 -5.11
CA CYS A 152 -8.31 -11.58 -5.30
C CYS A 152 -8.21 -10.05 -5.42
N VAL A 153 -7.50 -9.43 -4.48
CA VAL A 153 -7.32 -7.99 -4.47
C VAL A 153 -6.12 -7.65 -5.36
N ASP A 154 -6.34 -6.78 -6.35
CA ASP A 154 -5.34 -6.26 -7.26
C ASP A 154 -4.42 -5.27 -6.52
N ASN A 155 -3.37 -5.85 -5.93
CA ASN A 155 -2.38 -5.17 -5.10
C ASN A 155 -1.65 -4.05 -5.83
N LEU A 156 -1.69 -4.05 -7.17
CA LEU A 156 -1.12 -3.02 -8.02
C LEU A 156 -1.78 -1.65 -7.79
N ILE A 157 -3.11 -1.62 -7.80
CA ILE A 157 -3.92 -0.40 -7.65
C ILE A 157 -3.76 0.17 -6.23
N LEU A 158 -3.70 -0.69 -5.22
CA LEU A 158 -3.44 -0.31 -3.84
C LEU A 158 -2.04 0.29 -3.66
N THR A 159 -1.02 -0.35 -4.24
CA THR A 159 0.37 0.12 -4.19
C THR A 159 0.50 1.49 -4.87
N MET A 160 -0.11 1.67 -6.04
CA MET A 160 -0.12 2.96 -6.75
C MET A 160 -0.75 4.10 -5.93
N ARG A 161 -1.86 3.85 -5.24
CA ARG A 161 -2.53 4.86 -4.41
C ARG A 161 -1.70 5.27 -3.20
N ARG A 162 -0.95 4.33 -2.60
CA ARG A 162 -0.12 4.59 -1.42
C ARG A 162 1.18 5.32 -1.76
N LEU A 163 1.79 5.04 -2.90
CA LEU A 163 3.03 5.69 -3.34
C LEU A 163 2.88 7.19 -3.63
N LYS A 164 1.64 7.70 -3.80
CA LYS A 164 1.31 9.11 -4.08
C LYS A 164 2.37 9.82 -4.97
N PRO A 165 2.66 9.27 -6.16
CA PRO A 165 3.74 9.80 -6.99
C PRO A 165 3.42 11.19 -7.48
N ARG A 166 4.45 12.03 -7.69
CA ARG A 166 4.27 13.37 -8.27
C ARG A 166 3.58 13.26 -9.63
N LEU A 167 2.67 14.20 -9.90
CA LEU A 167 1.91 14.27 -11.16
C LEU A 167 2.81 14.28 -12.40
N SER A 168 4.00 14.89 -12.28
CA SER A 168 5.01 14.92 -13.35
C SER A 168 5.52 13.53 -13.73
N VAL A 169 5.72 12.64 -12.76
CA VAL A 169 6.18 11.26 -13.01
C VAL A 169 5.05 10.41 -13.56
N GLN A 170 3.83 10.60 -13.06
CA GLN A 170 2.64 9.92 -13.60
C GLN A 170 2.46 10.22 -15.09
N LYS A 171 2.46 11.51 -15.46
CA LYS A 171 2.35 11.96 -16.86
C LYS A 171 3.51 11.49 -17.73
N TRP A 172 4.73 11.39 -17.16
CA TRP A 172 5.88 10.89 -17.90
C TRP A 172 5.73 9.40 -18.23
N LEU A 173 5.33 8.58 -17.26
CA LEU A 173 5.11 7.14 -17.46
C LEU A 173 3.94 6.85 -18.41
N GLU A 174 2.89 7.67 -18.40
CA GLU A 174 1.79 7.56 -19.37
C GLU A 174 2.26 7.78 -20.81
N LYS A 175 3.27 8.64 -21.01
CA LYS A 175 3.88 8.87 -22.33
C LYS A 175 4.93 7.83 -22.71
N HIS A 176 5.44 7.05 -21.74
CA HIS A 176 6.52 6.09 -21.93
C HIS A 176 6.14 4.74 -21.30
N ALA A 177 5.10 4.12 -21.87
CA ALA A 177 4.47 2.92 -21.29
C ALA A 177 5.10 1.58 -21.74
N ASP A 178 6.10 1.61 -22.63
CA ASP A 178 6.62 0.41 -23.30
C ASP A 178 7.91 -0.13 -22.67
N TYR A 179 7.93 -0.26 -21.34
CA TYR A 179 9.04 -0.90 -20.64
C TYR A 179 8.63 -2.27 -20.09
N GLU A 180 9.46 -3.28 -20.35
CA GLU A 180 9.27 -4.65 -19.84
C GLU A 180 10.06 -4.93 -18.55
N ALA A 181 10.96 -4.02 -18.17
CA ALA A 181 11.64 -4.06 -16.89
C ALA A 181 11.94 -2.63 -16.38
N ALA A 182 11.99 -2.48 -15.07
CA ALA A 182 12.45 -1.32 -14.33
C ALA A 182 13.61 -1.73 -13.40
N VAL A 183 14.62 -0.87 -13.29
CA VAL A 183 15.85 -1.13 -12.54
C VAL A 183 16.04 -0.06 -11.48
N ASP A 184 16.24 -0.49 -10.24
CA ASP A 184 16.78 0.36 -9.19
C ASP A 184 18.28 0.58 -9.44
N GLY A 185 18.59 1.63 -10.20
CA GLY A 185 19.97 1.90 -10.60
C GLY A 185 20.88 2.21 -9.41
N ALA A 186 20.33 2.78 -8.33
CA ALA A 186 21.11 3.10 -7.14
C ALA A 186 21.54 1.83 -6.40
N ASN A 187 20.60 0.89 -6.21
CA ASN A 187 20.89 -0.38 -5.56
C ASN A 187 21.87 -1.22 -6.38
N VAL A 188 21.63 -1.37 -7.68
CA VAL A 188 22.51 -2.17 -8.56
C VAL A 188 23.93 -1.59 -8.59
N GLY A 189 24.09 -0.28 -8.80
CA GLY A 189 25.41 0.32 -8.91
C GLY A 189 26.13 0.52 -7.57
N LEU A 190 25.47 0.30 -6.43
CA LEU A 190 26.13 0.28 -5.10
C LEU A 190 26.31 -1.13 -4.55
N TYR A 191 25.86 -2.15 -5.26
CA TYR A 191 25.91 -3.52 -4.78
C TYR A 191 27.36 -3.98 -4.59
N GLN A 192 27.69 -4.37 -3.35
CA GLN A 192 29.04 -4.77 -2.91
C GLN A 192 30.12 -3.68 -3.11
N GLN A 193 29.74 -2.41 -3.08
CA GLN A 193 30.68 -1.28 -3.18
C GLN A 193 31.09 -0.70 -1.81
N ASN A 194 30.98 -1.46 -0.72
CA ASN A 194 31.20 -0.97 0.66
C ASN A 194 32.67 -1.04 1.13
N PHE A 195 33.63 -0.62 0.30
CA PHE A 195 35.07 -0.59 0.64
C PHE A 195 35.63 0.84 0.59
N ALA A 196 36.85 1.08 1.06
CA ALA A 196 37.40 2.42 1.29
C ALA A 196 37.41 3.34 0.04
N ASP A 197 37.68 2.77 -1.14
CA ASP A 197 37.58 3.44 -2.44
C ASP A 197 36.31 3.03 -3.22
N GLY A 198 35.35 2.43 -2.51
CA GLY A 198 34.11 1.93 -3.06
C GLY A 198 33.20 3.05 -3.51
N GLY A 199 32.73 2.95 -4.75
CA GLY A 199 31.97 4.01 -5.40
C GLY A 199 30.83 3.45 -6.23
N PHE A 200 30.08 4.33 -6.87
CA PHE A 200 29.02 3.88 -7.77
C PHE A 200 29.61 3.21 -9.01
N SER A 201 29.28 1.93 -9.22
CA SER A 201 29.74 1.15 -10.37
C SER A 201 28.74 1.23 -11.52
N ILE A 202 29.06 2.05 -12.52
CA ILE A 202 28.34 2.06 -13.80
C ILE A 202 28.47 0.74 -14.54
N SER A 203 29.65 0.10 -14.48
CA SER A 203 29.88 -1.15 -15.19
C SER A 203 28.95 -2.26 -14.71
N GLN A 204 28.73 -2.38 -13.39
CA GLN A 204 27.73 -3.29 -12.83
C GLN A 204 26.33 -2.99 -13.37
N LEU A 205 25.92 -1.73 -13.37
CA LEU A 205 24.60 -1.34 -13.87
C LEU A 205 24.44 -1.63 -15.37
N ASN A 206 25.48 -1.36 -16.18
CA ASN A 206 25.49 -1.65 -17.61
C ASN A 206 25.35 -3.16 -17.89
N VAL A 207 26.01 -4.02 -17.12
CA VAL A 207 25.87 -5.48 -17.26
C VAL A 207 24.42 -5.91 -17.04
N VAL A 208 23.77 -5.41 -15.99
CA VAL A 208 22.35 -5.71 -15.71
C VAL A 208 21.44 -5.19 -16.83
N VAL A 209 21.67 -3.98 -17.32
CA VAL A 209 20.87 -3.39 -18.40
C VAL A 209 21.00 -4.19 -19.71
N LYS A 210 22.21 -4.62 -20.07
CA LYS A 210 22.46 -5.44 -21.26
C LYS A 210 21.79 -6.81 -21.16
N GLU A 211 21.89 -7.45 -20.00
CA GLU A 211 21.22 -8.73 -19.74
C GLU A 211 19.69 -8.61 -19.86
N LEU A 212 19.10 -7.56 -19.27
CA LEU A 212 17.67 -7.31 -19.38
C LEU A 212 17.24 -7.02 -20.82
N ARG A 213 18.04 -6.28 -21.58
CA ARG A 213 17.76 -6.02 -22.99
C ARG A 213 17.68 -7.31 -23.81
N GLN A 214 18.57 -8.27 -23.54
CA GLN A 214 18.54 -9.58 -24.19
C GLN A 214 17.28 -10.37 -23.80
N ARG A 215 16.89 -10.33 -22.52
CA ARG A 215 15.69 -11.03 -22.02
C ARG A 215 14.37 -10.40 -22.47
N CYS A 216 14.34 -9.09 -22.64
CA CYS A 216 13.13 -8.31 -22.97
C CYS A 216 13.06 -7.97 -24.48
N HIS A 217 13.39 -8.93 -25.35
CA HIS A 217 13.26 -8.82 -26.80
C HIS A 217 13.93 -7.57 -27.43
N GLY A 218 15.07 -7.13 -26.89
CA GLY A 218 15.80 -5.97 -27.38
C GLY A 218 15.33 -4.62 -26.82
N LYS A 219 14.27 -4.58 -26.00
CA LYS A 219 13.80 -3.36 -25.33
C LYS A 219 14.71 -2.98 -24.18
N TRP A 220 15.01 -1.69 -24.08
CA TRP A 220 15.76 -1.15 -22.96
C TRP A 220 14.91 -1.14 -21.68
N PRO A 221 15.47 -1.50 -20.52
CA PRO A 221 14.78 -1.35 -19.25
C PRO A 221 14.73 0.11 -18.82
N LEU A 222 13.73 0.47 -18.00
CA LEU A 222 13.67 1.76 -17.34
C LEU A 222 14.64 1.79 -16.16
N VAL A 223 15.78 2.45 -16.32
CA VAL A 223 16.73 2.67 -15.23
C VAL A 223 16.33 3.91 -14.43
N VAL A 224 16.15 3.77 -13.11
CA VAL A 224 15.80 4.88 -12.21
C VAL A 224 17.01 5.25 -11.36
N LEU A 225 17.44 6.52 -11.42
CA LEU A 225 18.62 7.04 -10.71
C LEU A 225 18.34 8.43 -10.13
N TYR A 226 18.80 8.68 -8.89
CA TYR A 226 18.70 10.01 -8.29
C TYR A 226 19.37 11.09 -9.16
N LYS A 227 18.72 12.25 -9.34
CA LYS A 227 19.22 13.33 -10.21
C LYS A 227 20.67 13.72 -9.94
N LYS A 228 21.06 13.90 -8.67
CA LYS A 228 22.45 14.26 -8.33
C LYS A 228 23.45 13.21 -8.82
N ARG A 229 23.07 11.93 -8.74
CA ARG A 229 23.91 10.83 -9.22
C ARG A 229 23.98 10.82 -10.74
N TYR A 230 22.86 10.96 -11.43
CA TYR A 230 22.86 11.08 -12.89
C TYR A 230 23.82 12.18 -13.38
N TRP A 231 23.75 13.37 -12.78
CA TRP A 231 24.62 14.48 -13.17
C TRP A 231 26.10 14.24 -12.85
N SER A 232 26.41 13.68 -11.68
CA SER A 232 27.79 13.32 -11.32
C SER A 232 28.40 12.29 -12.28
N LEU A 233 27.60 11.33 -12.77
CA LEU A 233 28.07 10.34 -13.73
C LEU A 233 28.27 10.90 -15.15
N MET A 234 27.52 11.95 -15.52
CA MET A 234 27.65 12.66 -16.79
C MET A 234 28.92 13.54 -16.89
N GLU A 235 29.53 13.88 -15.75
CA GLU A 235 30.78 14.65 -15.71
C GLU A 235 31.92 13.86 -16.39
N ASP A 236 31.92 12.54 -16.26
CA ASP A 236 32.83 11.63 -16.95
C ASP A 236 32.38 11.41 -18.41
N PRO A 237 33.17 11.84 -19.41
CA PRO A 237 32.84 11.70 -20.82
C PRO A 237 32.61 10.26 -21.27
N SER A 238 33.27 9.28 -20.64
CA SER A 238 33.16 7.87 -21.01
C SER A 238 31.78 7.26 -20.73
N ASN A 239 30.99 7.90 -19.87
CA ASN A 239 29.66 7.44 -19.48
C ASN A 239 28.53 8.12 -20.26
N ARG A 240 28.82 9.18 -21.03
CA ARG A 240 27.78 10.01 -21.65
C ARG A 240 26.94 9.24 -22.68
N GLU A 241 27.58 8.48 -23.55
CA GLU A 241 26.90 7.67 -24.58
C GLU A 241 25.94 6.65 -23.92
N LEU A 242 26.35 6.06 -22.81
CA LEU A 242 25.55 5.11 -22.05
C LEU A 242 24.37 5.77 -21.29
N LEU A 243 24.59 6.96 -20.73
CA LEU A 243 23.62 7.69 -19.92
C LEU A 243 22.60 8.48 -20.75
N GLU A 244 22.90 8.76 -22.01
CA GLU A 244 21.95 9.34 -22.97
C GLU A 244 20.80 8.37 -23.29
N GLU A 245 21.07 7.06 -23.26
CA GLU A 245 20.06 6.02 -23.43
C GLU A 245 19.21 5.80 -22.16
N TRP A 246 19.63 6.33 -21.00
CA TRP A 246 18.96 6.10 -19.72
C TRP A 246 18.03 7.26 -19.32
N THR A 247 16.91 6.92 -18.71
CA THR A 247 15.90 7.92 -18.30
C THR A 247 16.28 8.63 -17.00
N LYS A 248 16.10 9.96 -16.97
CA LYS A 248 16.29 10.81 -15.79
C LYS A 248 15.03 10.85 -14.91
N GLN A 249 14.92 10.05 -13.84
CA GLN A 249 13.83 10.15 -12.86
C GLN A 249 14.28 9.90 -11.42
N ASP A 250 13.67 10.59 -10.45
CA ASP A 250 14.05 10.57 -9.02
C ASP A 250 13.97 9.17 -8.37
N SER A 251 14.68 8.97 -7.26
CA SER A 251 15.18 7.67 -6.76
C SER A 251 14.22 6.69 -6.09
N TRP A 252 12.92 6.98 -6.00
CA TRP A 252 11.93 6.07 -5.36
C TRP A 252 10.83 5.61 -6.33
N TYR A 253 10.94 6.00 -7.61
CA TYR A 253 9.88 5.77 -8.59
C TYR A 253 9.99 4.41 -9.31
N TRP A 254 11.01 3.60 -9.04
CA TRP A 254 11.17 2.28 -9.66
C TRP A 254 10.05 1.31 -9.25
N ILE A 255 9.60 1.32 -7.98
CA ILE A 255 8.42 0.54 -7.56
C ILE A 255 7.17 1.04 -8.29
N TYR A 256 6.94 2.35 -8.27
CA TYR A 256 5.75 2.92 -8.93
C TYR A 256 5.74 2.61 -10.42
N ALA A 257 6.88 2.72 -11.10
CA ALA A 257 7.01 2.42 -12.52
C ALA A 257 6.76 0.94 -12.81
N ALA A 258 7.41 0.03 -12.07
CA ALA A 258 7.21 -1.40 -12.26
C ALA A 258 5.75 -1.83 -12.07
N VAL A 259 5.12 -1.28 -11.04
CA VAL A 259 3.71 -1.49 -10.73
C VAL A 259 2.83 -0.88 -11.82
N LYS A 260 3.00 0.39 -12.20
CA LYS A 260 2.17 1.06 -13.21
C LYS A 260 2.28 0.39 -14.58
N LEU A 261 3.48 -0.02 -14.96
CA LEU A 261 3.78 -0.61 -16.28
C LEU A 261 3.55 -2.12 -16.30
N LYS A 262 3.30 -2.76 -15.15
CA LYS A 262 3.20 -4.22 -15.00
C LYS A 262 4.41 -4.93 -15.60
N CYS A 263 5.61 -4.50 -15.19
CA CYS A 263 6.87 -4.94 -15.78
C CYS A 263 7.81 -5.56 -14.73
N LEU A 264 8.90 -6.19 -15.15
CA LEU A 264 9.87 -6.76 -14.20
C LEU A 264 10.50 -5.66 -13.34
N LEU A 265 10.78 -5.91 -12.07
CA LEU A 265 11.54 -5.01 -11.21
C LEU A 265 12.84 -5.67 -10.73
N VAL A 266 13.94 -4.95 -10.88
CA VAL A 266 15.28 -5.39 -10.49
C VAL A 266 15.82 -4.49 -9.38
N SER A 267 15.91 -5.06 -8.18
CA SER A 267 16.59 -4.47 -7.02
C SER A 267 16.97 -5.57 -6.04
N ASN A 268 18.11 -5.42 -5.37
CA ASN A 268 18.53 -6.23 -4.22
C ASN A 268 18.15 -5.55 -2.89
N ASP A 269 17.40 -4.45 -2.93
CA ASP A 269 16.92 -3.77 -1.74
C ASP A 269 15.91 -4.66 -0.99
N GLU A 270 16.11 -4.81 0.31
CA GLU A 270 15.23 -5.63 1.13
C GLU A 270 13.90 -4.94 1.46
N MET A 271 13.80 -3.64 1.14
CA MET A 271 12.65 -2.77 1.36
C MET A 271 12.17 -2.80 2.81
N GLN A 272 13.11 -2.82 3.75
CA GLN A 272 12.84 -2.90 5.19
C GLN A 272 12.69 -1.54 5.88
N ASP A 273 12.86 -0.44 5.15
CA ASP A 273 12.74 0.92 5.71
C ASP A 273 11.29 1.30 6.05
N HIS A 274 11.11 2.19 7.03
CA HIS A 274 9.80 2.69 7.51
C HIS A 274 8.89 3.29 6.41
N ILE A 275 9.46 3.72 5.28
CA ILE A 275 8.70 4.20 4.11
C ILE A 275 7.94 3.05 3.45
N PHE A 276 8.49 1.84 3.50
CA PHE A 276 7.90 0.63 2.93
C PHE A 276 6.96 -0.09 3.90
N GLU A 277 7.04 0.13 5.22
CA GLU A 277 6.03 -0.34 6.18
C GLU A 277 4.61 0.14 5.81
N LEU A 278 4.50 1.29 5.13
CA LEU A 278 3.26 1.83 4.56
C LEU A 278 2.73 1.02 3.36
N LEU A 279 3.54 0.20 2.70
CA LEU A 279 3.19 -0.62 1.53
C LEU A 279 2.98 -2.09 1.92
N CYS A 280 1.93 -2.43 2.69
CA CYS A 280 1.49 -3.82 2.98
C CYS A 280 2.59 -4.91 2.88
N ILE A 281 3.68 -4.74 3.64
CA ILE A 281 4.91 -5.55 3.55
C ILE A 281 4.69 -7.04 3.85
N LYS A 282 3.67 -7.39 4.64
CA LYS A 282 3.42 -8.78 5.06
C LYS A 282 3.16 -9.74 3.89
N PHE A 283 2.76 -9.26 2.71
CA PHE A 283 2.59 -10.09 1.51
C PHE A 283 3.83 -10.09 0.60
N PHE A 284 4.54 -8.97 0.49
CA PHE A 284 5.75 -8.86 -0.33
C PHE A 284 6.87 -9.79 0.17
N LEU A 285 7.01 -9.91 1.51
CA LEU A 285 7.94 -10.84 2.14
C LEU A 285 7.59 -12.31 1.82
N LYS A 286 6.32 -12.72 1.91
CA LYS A 286 5.86 -14.08 1.54
C LYS A 286 6.09 -14.42 0.06
N TRP A 287 6.06 -13.42 -0.82
CA TRP A 287 6.32 -13.59 -2.26
C TRP A 287 7.83 -13.66 -2.58
N LYS A 288 8.66 -12.93 -1.83
CA LYS A 288 10.15 -12.98 -1.89
C LYS A 288 10.68 -14.32 -1.38
N GLU A 289 10.14 -14.83 -0.26
CA GLU A 289 10.52 -16.13 0.34
C GLU A 289 10.29 -17.33 -0.59
N ALA A 290 9.32 -17.26 -1.50
CA ALA A 290 9.03 -18.34 -2.44
C ALA A 290 10.06 -18.46 -3.59
N ARG A 291 11.04 -17.56 -3.72
CA ARG A 291 11.96 -17.46 -4.88
C ARG A 291 13.41 -17.12 -4.52
N SER A 292 13.84 -17.35 -3.29
CA SER A 292 15.08 -16.77 -2.71
C SER A 292 16.42 -17.45 -3.05
N ASP A 293 16.51 -18.33 -4.06
CA ASP A 293 17.77 -19.02 -4.40
C ASP A 293 18.64 -18.30 -5.47
N THR A 294 18.39 -17.03 -5.77
CA THR A 294 19.24 -16.28 -6.72
C THR A 294 19.54 -14.86 -6.26
N LYS A 295 20.81 -14.45 -6.36
CA LYS A 295 21.37 -13.17 -5.84
C LYS A 295 20.91 -11.90 -6.59
N TYR A 296 19.98 -12.02 -7.53
CA TYR A 296 19.24 -10.91 -8.11
C TYR A 296 17.77 -11.28 -8.13
N VAL A 297 16.96 -10.56 -7.37
CA VAL A 297 15.51 -10.80 -7.33
C VAL A 297 14.89 -10.13 -8.56
N LEU A 298 14.44 -10.95 -9.51
CA LEU A 298 13.58 -10.52 -10.62
C LEU A 298 12.13 -10.57 -10.16
N LEU A 299 11.54 -9.42 -9.86
CA LEU A 299 10.13 -9.31 -9.48
C LEU A 299 9.28 -9.16 -10.75
N GLY A 300 8.67 -10.22 -11.27
CA GLY A 300 7.76 -10.14 -12.42
C GLY A 300 6.32 -9.84 -12.05
N PHE A 301 5.76 -8.74 -12.55
CA PHE A 301 4.31 -8.51 -12.58
C PHE A 301 3.76 -9.08 -13.90
N ALA A 302 3.23 -10.32 -13.87
CA ALA A 302 2.69 -10.96 -15.07
C ALA A 302 1.32 -10.38 -15.46
N LYS A 303 1.06 -10.25 -16.76
CA LYS A 303 -0.29 -10.13 -17.33
C LYS A 303 -0.95 -11.52 -17.33
N SER A 304 -2.20 -11.58 -16.89
CA SER A 304 -3.19 -12.58 -17.34
C SER A 304 -3.98 -12.00 -18.49
#